data_AF-A0A851DNI8-F1
#
_entry.id   AF-A0A851DNI8-F1
#
_cell.length_a   1.000
_cell.length_b   1.000
_cell.length_c   1.000
_cell.angle_alpha   90.00
_cell.angle_beta   90.00
_cell.angle_gamma   90.00
#
_symmetry.space_group_name_H-M   'P 1'
#
loop_
_entity.id
_entity.type
_entity.pdbx_description
1 polymer ?
#
loop_
_entity_poly.entity_id
_entity_poly.type
_entity_poly.pdbx_seq_one_letter_code
_entity_poly.pdbx_strand_id
1 'polypeptide(L)'
;LLQAKYKERGTVLAEDQLAQMSKQLDMFKTNLEEFASKHKQEIRKNPEFRVQFQDMCATIGVDPLASGKGFWSEMLGVGDFYYELGVQIIEVCLALKHRNGGLITLEELHQQVLKGRGKFAQDVSQDDLLRAIKKLKVLGNGFGIIPVGGTYLIQSVPAELNMDHTVVLQLAEKKGYVTVSEIKSSLKWETERAKQVLEHLLKEGMAWLDTQAAGEPQYWLPALFTELYSQEITPEEAKEVIP
;
A
#
# COMPACT_ATOMS: atom_id res chain seq x y z
N LEU A 1 49.84 -13.83 -24.45
CA LEU A 1 49.54 -12.93 -25.60
C LEU A 1 48.15 -13.19 -26.20
N LEU A 2 47.83 -14.41 -26.66
CA LEU A 2 46.49 -14.74 -27.20
C LEU A 2 45.34 -14.56 -26.20
N GLN A 3 45.48 -15.05 -24.97
CA GLN A 3 44.48 -14.84 -23.90
C GLN A 3 44.23 -13.36 -23.58
N ALA A 4 45.26 -12.51 -23.64
CA ALA A 4 45.11 -11.07 -23.42
C ALA A 4 44.31 -10.41 -24.55
N LYS A 5 44.57 -10.78 -25.81
CA LYS A 5 43.78 -10.31 -26.96
C LYS A 5 42.33 -10.80 -26.95
N TYR A 6 42.05 -12.02 -26.49
CA TYR A 6 40.67 -12.50 -26.33
C TYR A 6 39.93 -11.74 -25.22
N LYS A 7 40.62 -11.43 -24.11
CA LYS A 7 40.05 -10.64 -23.02
C LYS A 7 39.74 -9.21 -23.45
N GLU A 8 40.66 -8.57 -24.18
CA GLU A 8 40.50 -7.23 -24.74
C GLU A 8 39.37 -7.17 -25.78
N ARG A 9 39.26 -8.17 -26.66
CA ARG A 9 38.15 -8.25 -27.62
C ARG A 9 36.81 -8.52 -26.93
N GLY A 10 36.83 -9.27 -25.83
CA GLY A 10 35.66 -9.49 -24.98
C GLY A 10 35.19 -8.23 -24.25
N THR A 11 36.11 -7.38 -23.78
CA THR A 11 35.76 -6.10 -23.17
C THR A 11 35.18 -5.12 -24.19
N VAL A 12 35.75 -5.03 -25.38
CA VAL A 12 35.21 -4.17 -26.46
C VAL A 12 33.80 -4.62 -26.87
N LEU A 13 33.55 -5.92 -27.00
CA LEU A 13 32.21 -6.43 -27.33
C LEU A 13 31.18 -6.12 -26.23
N ALA A 14 31.59 -6.19 -24.97
CA ALA A 14 30.74 -5.80 -23.84
C ALA A 14 30.45 -4.30 -23.82
N GLU A 15 31.45 -3.46 -24.11
CA GLU A 15 31.30 -2.00 -24.23
C GLU A 15 30.35 -1.63 -25.37
N ASP A 16 30.49 -2.26 -26.54
CA ASP A 16 29.58 -2.06 -27.69
C ASP A 16 28.13 -2.47 -27.34
N GLN A 17 27.95 -3.59 -26.64
CA GLN A 17 26.64 -4.03 -26.18
C GLN A 17 26.02 -3.03 -25.18
N LEU A 18 26.80 -2.53 -24.23
CA LEU A 18 26.34 -1.52 -23.26
C LEU A 18 25.94 -0.21 -23.95
N ALA A 19 26.76 0.26 -24.91
CA ALA A 19 26.46 1.46 -25.69
C ALA A 19 25.17 1.29 -26.52
N GLN A 20 24.98 0.12 -27.13
CA GLN A 20 23.77 -0.20 -27.87
C GLN A 20 22.54 -0.25 -26.95
N MET A 21 22.64 -0.85 -25.76
CA MET A 21 21.56 -0.88 -24.77
C MET A 21 21.20 0.53 -24.30
N SER A 22 22.19 1.38 -23.99
CA SER A 22 21.96 2.78 -23.61
C SER A 22 21.17 3.52 -24.67
N LYS A 23 21.56 3.38 -25.95
CA LYS A 23 20.85 4.03 -27.06
C LYS A 23 19.41 3.54 -27.22
N GLN A 24 19.16 2.24 -26.98
CA GLN A 24 17.80 1.70 -27.01
C GLN A 24 16.95 2.22 -25.85
N LEU A 25 17.52 2.36 -24.65
CA LEU A 25 16.83 2.96 -23.50
C LEU A 25 16.46 4.42 -23.75
N ASP A 26 17.37 5.21 -24.33
CA ASP A 26 17.10 6.63 -24.66
C ASP A 26 15.99 6.79 -25.71
N MET A 27 16.04 5.95 -26.75
CA MET A 27 14.98 5.92 -27.77
C MET A 27 13.64 5.51 -27.17
N PHE A 28 13.64 4.50 -26.31
CA PHE A 28 12.42 4.02 -25.67
C PHE A 28 11.83 5.07 -24.72
N LYS A 29 12.68 5.74 -23.94
CA LYS A 29 12.27 6.84 -23.07
C LYS A 29 11.58 7.93 -23.87
N THR A 30 12.20 8.39 -24.96
CA THR A 30 11.63 9.44 -25.85
C THR A 30 10.27 9.01 -26.41
N ASN A 31 10.14 7.76 -26.87
CA ASN A 31 8.87 7.24 -27.39
C ASN A 31 7.79 7.14 -26.30
N LEU A 32 8.17 6.76 -25.08
CA LEU A 32 7.23 6.67 -23.95
C LEU A 32 6.79 8.07 -23.51
N GLU A 33 7.68 9.06 -23.60
CA GLU A 33 7.38 10.46 -23.33
C GLU A 33 6.36 11.01 -24.34
N GLU A 34 6.56 10.73 -25.63
CA GLU A 34 5.62 11.09 -26.69
C GLU A 34 4.27 10.38 -26.50
N PHE A 35 4.28 9.07 -26.25
CA PHE A 35 3.08 8.29 -25.97
C PHE A 35 2.28 8.88 -24.82
N ALA A 36 2.93 9.16 -23.70
CA ALA A 36 2.24 9.68 -22.54
C ALA A 36 1.69 11.09 -22.77
N SER A 37 2.41 11.93 -23.52
CA SER A 37 1.92 13.27 -23.90
C SER A 37 0.63 13.18 -24.74
N LYS A 38 0.58 12.24 -25.69
CA LYS A 38 -0.58 12.00 -26.57
C LYS A 38 -1.77 11.42 -25.82
N HIS A 39 -1.51 10.51 -24.87
CA HIS A 39 -2.54 9.78 -24.12
C HIS A 39 -2.78 10.33 -22.70
N LYS A 40 -2.31 11.55 -22.39
CA LYS A 40 -2.38 12.16 -21.06
C LYS A 40 -3.77 12.12 -20.42
N GLN A 41 -4.81 12.42 -21.18
CA GLN A 41 -6.18 12.43 -20.66
C GLN A 41 -6.72 11.02 -20.39
N GLU A 42 -6.31 10.04 -21.19
CA GLU A 42 -6.69 8.64 -21.01
C GLU A 42 -6.02 8.07 -19.75
N ILE A 43 -4.73 8.35 -19.54
CA ILE A 43 -3.99 7.96 -18.32
C ILE A 43 -4.66 8.54 -17.06
N ARG A 44 -5.21 9.75 -17.17
CA ARG A 44 -5.89 10.43 -16.05
C ARG A 44 -7.28 9.87 -15.78
N LYS A 45 -8.06 9.58 -16.83
CA LYS A 45 -9.48 9.20 -16.69
C LYS A 45 -9.71 7.69 -16.55
N ASN A 46 -8.83 6.86 -17.09
CA ASN A 46 -9.00 5.41 -17.09
C ASN A 46 -7.99 4.76 -16.13
N PRO A 47 -8.44 4.25 -14.97
CA PRO A 47 -7.56 3.57 -14.02
C PRO A 47 -6.85 2.34 -14.62
N GLU A 48 -7.53 1.54 -15.43
CA GLU A 48 -6.94 0.34 -16.05
C GLU A 48 -5.78 0.70 -17.00
N PHE A 49 -5.99 1.73 -17.81
CA PHE A 49 -4.94 2.22 -18.70
C PHE A 49 -3.78 2.85 -17.93
N ARG A 50 -4.06 3.50 -16.80
CA ARG A 50 -3.03 4.05 -15.90
C ARG A 50 -2.13 2.95 -15.33
N VAL A 51 -2.70 1.82 -14.91
CA VAL A 51 -1.94 0.65 -14.43
C VAL A 51 -1.01 0.13 -15.52
N GLN A 52 -1.55 -0.12 -16.73
CA GLN A 52 -0.77 -0.59 -17.88
C GLN A 52 0.38 0.36 -18.22
N PHE A 53 0.12 1.68 -18.22
CA PHE A 53 1.14 2.69 -18.47
C PHE A 53 2.28 2.62 -17.45
N GLN A 54 1.97 2.41 -16.18
CA GLN A 54 3.00 2.33 -15.16
C GLN A 54 3.78 1.03 -15.16
N ASP A 55 3.14 -0.10 -15.49
CA ASP A 55 3.82 -1.38 -15.61
C ASP A 55 4.82 -1.36 -16.78
N MET A 56 4.47 -0.65 -17.87
CA MET A 56 5.42 -0.34 -18.94
C MET A 56 6.62 0.45 -18.40
N CYS A 57 6.37 1.55 -17.66
CA CYS A 57 7.46 2.35 -17.08
C CYS A 57 8.38 1.52 -16.17
N ALA A 58 7.79 0.71 -15.28
CA ALA A 58 8.52 -0.11 -14.32
C ALA A 58 9.39 -1.18 -14.99
N THR A 59 8.92 -1.77 -16.09
CA THR A 59 9.67 -2.78 -16.87
C THR A 59 11.02 -2.24 -17.39
N ILE A 60 11.12 -0.92 -17.59
CA ILE A 60 12.32 -0.26 -18.11
C ILE A 60 13.17 0.33 -16.99
N GLY A 61 12.69 0.26 -15.75
CA GLY A 61 13.33 0.91 -14.60
C GLY A 61 13.05 2.41 -14.52
N VAL A 62 11.99 2.89 -15.20
CA VAL A 62 11.52 4.27 -15.08
C VAL A 62 10.39 4.32 -14.07
N ASP A 63 10.55 5.14 -13.04
CA ASP A 63 9.49 5.39 -12.05
C ASP A 63 8.83 6.74 -12.35
N PRO A 64 7.62 6.77 -12.91
CA PRO A 64 6.95 8.01 -13.30
C PRO A 64 6.57 8.87 -12.09
N LEU A 65 6.70 8.34 -10.87
CA LEU A 65 6.35 8.97 -9.60
C LEU A 65 7.58 9.27 -8.72
N ALA A 66 8.80 9.06 -9.22
CA ALA A 66 10.01 9.26 -8.41
C ALA A 66 10.38 10.72 -8.18
N SER A 67 9.98 11.65 -9.05
CA SER A 67 10.34 13.06 -8.92
C SER A 67 9.24 14.01 -9.39
N GLY A 68 8.89 14.96 -8.54
CA GLY A 68 8.00 16.08 -8.87
C GLY A 68 8.57 17.02 -9.94
N LYS A 69 9.89 17.00 -10.17
CA LYS A 69 10.59 17.71 -11.27
C LYS A 69 10.97 16.80 -12.43
N GLY A 70 10.48 15.56 -12.43
CA GLY A 70 10.67 14.64 -13.55
C GLY A 70 9.71 15.01 -14.69
N PHE A 71 10.13 14.74 -15.94
CA PHE A 71 9.29 14.89 -17.12
C PHE A 71 7.87 14.32 -16.91
N TRP A 72 7.77 13.16 -16.26
CA TRP A 72 6.51 12.47 -15.97
C TRP A 72 5.58 13.28 -15.07
N SER A 73 6.10 13.88 -13.99
CA SER A 73 5.29 14.68 -13.07
C SER A 73 4.86 16.00 -13.73
N GLU A 74 5.79 16.74 -14.33
CA GLU A 74 5.51 18.05 -14.92
C GLU A 74 4.62 17.95 -16.18
N MET A 75 4.89 16.98 -17.07
CA MET A 75 4.18 16.87 -18.34
C MET A 75 2.84 16.16 -18.21
N LEU A 76 2.72 15.15 -17.33
CA LEU A 76 1.51 14.32 -17.22
C LEU A 76 0.68 14.62 -15.98
N GLY A 77 1.25 15.27 -14.95
CA GLY A 77 0.61 15.48 -13.65
C GLY A 77 0.28 14.17 -12.92
N VAL A 78 0.98 13.08 -13.25
CA VAL A 78 0.82 11.81 -12.54
C VAL A 78 1.38 11.91 -11.13
N GLY A 79 2.47 12.65 -10.92
CA GLY A 79 3.01 12.91 -9.58
C GLY A 79 1.97 13.58 -8.68
N ASP A 80 1.41 14.71 -9.13
CA ASP A 80 0.39 15.45 -8.39
C ASP A 80 -0.80 14.58 -7.97
N PHE A 81 -1.30 13.73 -8.88
CA PHE A 81 -2.39 12.80 -8.58
C PHE A 81 -2.04 11.85 -7.43
N TYR A 82 -0.85 11.24 -7.43
CA TYR A 82 -0.45 10.31 -6.36
C TYR A 82 -0.07 11.03 -5.06
N TYR A 83 0.44 12.26 -5.13
CA TYR A 83 0.69 13.06 -3.94
C TYR A 83 -0.62 13.48 -3.26
N GLU A 84 -1.61 13.95 -4.04
CA GLU A 84 -2.96 14.24 -3.54
C GLU A 84 -3.62 12.99 -2.97
N LEU A 85 -3.53 11.85 -3.67
CA LEU A 85 -4.04 10.58 -3.17
C LEU A 85 -3.35 10.15 -1.87
N GLY A 86 -2.04 10.37 -1.75
CA GLY A 86 -1.29 10.12 -0.53
C GLY A 86 -1.80 10.93 0.66
N VAL A 87 -2.12 12.21 0.46
CA VAL A 87 -2.71 13.07 1.49
C VAL A 87 -4.09 12.54 1.92
N GLN A 88 -4.96 12.20 0.96
CA GLN A 88 -6.28 11.64 1.26
C GLN A 88 -6.21 10.33 2.04
N ILE A 89 -5.25 9.45 1.71
CA ILE A 89 -5.01 8.22 2.47
C ILE A 89 -4.62 8.54 3.91
N ILE A 90 -3.72 9.52 4.11
CA ILE A 90 -3.30 9.94 5.45
C ILE A 90 -4.50 10.48 6.25
N GLU A 91 -5.32 11.34 5.65
CA GLU A 91 -6.51 11.92 6.29
C GLU A 91 -7.51 10.85 6.72
N VAL A 92 -7.85 9.91 5.84
CA VAL A 92 -8.74 8.78 6.15
C VAL A 92 -8.17 7.94 7.30
N CYS A 93 -6.89 7.58 7.22
CA CYS A 93 -6.25 6.77 8.26
C CYS A 93 -6.21 7.50 9.62
N LEU A 94 -5.94 8.80 9.64
CA LEU A 94 -5.97 9.61 10.86
C LEU A 94 -7.39 9.69 11.45
N ALA A 95 -8.40 9.92 10.60
CA ALA A 95 -9.78 10.02 11.03
C ALA A 95 -10.29 8.70 11.65
N LEU A 96 -9.90 7.56 11.10
CA LEU A 96 -10.38 6.24 11.55
C LEU A 96 -9.51 5.59 12.64
N LYS A 97 -8.31 6.12 12.90
CA LYS A 97 -7.35 5.57 13.87
C LYS A 97 -7.96 5.30 15.24
N HIS A 98 -8.81 6.20 15.75
CA HIS A 98 -9.42 6.05 17.06
C HIS A 98 -10.39 4.86 17.15
N ARG A 99 -10.92 4.40 16.00
CA ARG A 99 -11.84 3.25 15.93
C ARG A 99 -11.11 1.94 15.68
N ASN A 100 -10.03 1.97 14.90
CA ASN A 100 -9.40 0.76 14.35
C ASN A 100 -7.94 0.53 14.73
N GLY A 101 -7.36 1.38 15.59
CA GLY A 101 -5.98 1.24 16.05
C GLY A 101 -4.93 1.49 14.97
N GLY A 102 -5.32 2.06 13.82
CA GLY A 102 -4.43 2.34 12.70
C GLY A 102 -4.27 1.19 11.70
N LEU A 103 -5.15 0.18 11.74
CA LEU A 103 -5.30 -0.84 10.71
C LEU A 103 -6.60 -0.62 9.94
N ILE A 104 -6.56 -0.72 8.61
CA ILE A 104 -7.74 -0.60 7.73
C ILE A 104 -7.60 -1.55 6.55
N THR A 105 -8.69 -2.17 6.08
CA THR A 105 -8.63 -2.97 4.84
C THR A 105 -8.45 -2.07 3.62
N LEU A 106 -7.81 -2.59 2.58
CA LEU A 106 -7.65 -1.87 1.31
C LEU A 106 -9.02 -1.52 0.69
N GLU A 107 -10.01 -2.39 0.86
CA GLU A 107 -11.38 -2.16 0.40
C GLU A 107 -12.04 -0.99 1.14
N GLU A 108 -11.97 -0.97 2.47
CA GLU A 108 -12.54 0.11 3.25
C GLU A 108 -11.82 1.44 2.97
N LEU A 109 -10.49 1.43 2.93
CA LEU A 109 -9.71 2.61 2.56
C LEU A 109 -10.13 3.15 1.19
N HIS A 110 -10.34 2.27 0.21
CA HIS A 110 -10.80 2.64 -1.12
C HIS A 110 -12.18 3.29 -1.09
N GLN A 111 -13.13 2.70 -0.37
CA GLN A 111 -14.46 3.27 -0.21
C GLN A 111 -14.43 4.64 0.47
N GLN A 112 -13.63 4.81 1.52
CA GLN A 112 -13.53 6.08 2.25
C GLN A 112 -12.87 7.19 1.42
N VAL A 113 -11.80 6.86 0.68
CA VAL A 113 -11.17 7.80 -0.26
C VAL A 113 -12.15 8.22 -1.36
N LEU A 114 -12.93 7.29 -1.91
CA LEU A 114 -13.95 7.62 -2.93
C LEU A 114 -15.08 8.49 -2.35
N LYS A 115 -15.49 8.26 -1.10
CA LYS A 115 -16.51 9.11 -0.42
C LYS A 115 -16.02 10.54 -0.19
N GLY A 116 -14.74 10.71 0.19
CA GLY A 116 -14.14 12.03 0.38
C GLY A 116 -13.88 12.80 -0.92
N ARG A 117 -13.91 12.10 -2.07
CA ARG A 117 -13.68 12.70 -3.38
C ARG A 117 -14.96 13.34 -3.93
N GLY A 118 -14.81 14.57 -4.44
CA GLY A 118 -15.90 15.28 -5.09
C GLY A 118 -16.31 14.67 -6.44
N LYS A 119 -17.49 15.06 -6.94
CA LYS A 119 -18.09 14.56 -8.20
C LYS A 119 -17.21 14.68 -9.46
N PHE A 120 -16.20 15.55 -9.43
CA PHE A 120 -15.27 15.80 -10.54
C PHE A 120 -13.86 15.24 -10.31
N ALA A 121 -13.65 14.52 -9.22
CA ALA A 121 -12.37 13.88 -8.93
C ALA A 121 -12.09 12.75 -9.94
N GLN A 122 -10.81 12.50 -10.20
CA GLN A 122 -10.39 11.37 -11.03
C GLN A 122 -10.69 10.04 -10.31
N ASP A 123 -11.06 9.04 -11.09
CA ASP A 123 -11.27 7.68 -10.60
C ASP A 123 -9.97 7.08 -10.04
N VAL A 124 -10.13 6.36 -8.93
CA VAL A 124 -9.07 5.72 -8.17
C VAL A 124 -9.33 4.23 -8.13
N SER A 125 -8.34 3.43 -8.47
CA SER A 125 -8.32 1.98 -8.28
C SER A 125 -7.59 1.60 -6.98
N GLN A 126 -7.76 0.35 -6.55
CA GLN A 126 -6.99 -0.18 -5.43
C GLN A 126 -5.47 -0.21 -5.69
N ASP A 127 -5.06 -0.43 -6.94
CA ASP A 127 -3.64 -0.36 -7.33
C ASP A 127 -3.09 1.06 -7.14
N ASP A 128 -3.88 2.09 -7.43
CA ASP A 128 -3.48 3.48 -7.19
C ASP A 128 -3.19 3.74 -5.70
N LEU A 129 -4.03 3.20 -4.81
CA LEU A 129 -3.83 3.31 -3.36
C LEU A 129 -2.55 2.61 -2.92
N LEU A 130 -2.32 1.37 -3.38
CA LEU A 130 -1.11 0.61 -3.05
C LEU A 130 0.14 1.34 -3.51
N ARG A 131 0.11 1.98 -4.69
CA ARG A 131 1.23 2.77 -5.19
C ARG A 131 1.44 4.05 -4.39
N ALA A 132 0.38 4.79 -4.06
CA ALA A 132 0.47 5.95 -3.18
C ALA A 132 1.09 5.57 -1.82
N ILE A 133 0.61 4.48 -1.20
CA ILE A 133 1.12 4.00 0.09
C ILE A 133 2.60 3.61 0.01
N LYS A 134 3.03 2.94 -1.07
CA LYS A 134 4.45 2.65 -1.30
C LYS A 134 5.29 3.92 -1.35
N LYS A 135 4.75 5.02 -1.88
CA LYS A 135 5.43 6.32 -1.89
C LYS A 135 5.44 6.99 -0.52
N LEU A 136 4.39 6.83 0.28
CA LEU A 136 4.36 7.35 1.65
C LEU A 136 5.47 6.78 2.55
N LYS A 137 6.03 5.61 2.22
CA LYS A 137 7.17 5.02 2.95
C LYS A 137 8.41 5.91 3.01
N VAL A 138 8.59 6.87 2.10
CA VAL A 138 9.70 7.83 2.16
C VAL A 138 9.61 8.76 3.37
N LEU A 139 8.42 8.90 3.96
CA LEU A 139 8.19 9.68 5.18
C LEU A 139 8.58 8.91 6.47
N GLY A 140 8.98 7.64 6.34
CA GLY A 140 9.39 6.78 7.45
C GLY A 140 8.48 5.57 7.64
N ASN A 141 8.55 4.96 8.83
CA ASN A 141 7.89 3.69 9.15
C ASN A 141 6.41 3.83 9.54
N GLY A 142 5.72 4.89 9.09
CA GLY A 142 4.33 5.16 9.44
C GLY A 142 3.31 4.33 8.64
N PHE A 143 3.67 3.90 7.43
CA PHE A 143 2.76 3.18 6.53
C PHE A 143 3.29 1.79 6.13
N GLY A 144 2.44 0.78 6.33
CA GLY A 144 2.72 -0.63 6.04
C GLY A 144 1.62 -1.26 5.19
N ILE A 145 1.99 -2.27 4.40
CA ILE A 145 1.05 -3.08 3.61
C ILE A 145 1.23 -4.52 4.10
N ILE A 146 0.17 -5.10 4.67
CA ILE A 146 0.15 -6.42 5.27
C ILE A 146 -0.77 -7.32 4.43
N PRO A 147 -0.25 -8.36 3.76
CA PRO A 147 -1.09 -9.25 2.97
C PRO A 147 -1.96 -10.14 3.89
N VAL A 148 -3.27 -10.13 3.67
CA VAL A 148 -4.24 -10.98 4.39
C VAL A 148 -5.22 -11.64 3.43
N GLY A 149 -5.31 -12.96 3.45
CA GLY A 149 -6.30 -13.84 2.78
C GLY A 149 -6.98 -13.42 1.47
N GLY A 150 -6.26 -12.75 0.56
CA GLY A 150 -6.74 -12.34 -0.77
C GLY A 150 -6.87 -10.82 -0.94
N THR A 151 -6.69 -10.07 0.14
CA THR A 151 -6.64 -8.61 0.18
C THR A 151 -5.41 -8.11 0.95
N TYR A 152 -5.39 -6.81 1.28
CA TYR A 152 -4.34 -6.17 2.06
C TYR A 152 -4.95 -5.38 3.23
N LEU A 153 -4.27 -5.43 4.37
CA LEU A 153 -4.43 -4.46 5.46
C LEU A 153 -3.39 -3.36 5.31
N ILE A 154 -3.81 -2.12 5.49
CA ILE A 154 -2.95 -0.95 5.52
C ILE A 154 -2.74 -0.58 6.98
N GLN A 155 -1.46 -0.57 7.38
CA GLN A 155 -1.03 -0.05 8.67
C GLN A 155 -0.66 1.42 8.50
N SER A 156 -1.16 2.28 9.37
CA SER A 156 -0.97 3.74 9.32
C SER A 156 -0.34 4.33 10.60
N VAL A 157 0.02 3.45 11.53
CA VAL A 157 0.70 3.80 12.79
C VAL A 157 2.03 3.05 12.89
N PRO A 158 3.07 3.68 13.45
CA PRO A 158 4.31 2.97 13.75
C PRO A 158 4.05 1.91 14.83
N ALA A 159 3.94 0.64 14.42
CA ALA A 159 3.94 -0.50 15.33
C ALA A 159 4.76 -1.64 14.73
N GLU A 160 5.54 -2.31 15.58
CA GLU A 160 6.41 -3.41 15.18
C GLU A 160 5.63 -4.72 15.07
N LEU A 161 4.83 -4.83 14.01
CA LEU A 161 4.15 -6.08 13.70
C LEU A 161 5.12 -7.06 13.04
N ASN A 162 5.56 -8.04 13.82
CA ASN A 162 6.37 -9.14 13.31
C ASN A 162 5.51 -10.18 12.54
N MET A 163 6.15 -11.25 12.06
CA MET A 163 5.48 -12.33 11.33
C MET A 163 4.35 -12.99 12.13
N ASP A 164 4.49 -13.10 13.45
CA ASP A 164 3.48 -13.75 14.30
C ASP A 164 2.17 -12.95 14.30
N HIS A 165 2.27 -11.62 14.44
CA HIS A 165 1.11 -10.74 14.31
C HIS A 165 0.46 -10.89 12.93
N THR A 166 1.27 -10.91 11.86
CA THR A 166 0.76 -11.04 10.49
C THR A 166 -0.05 -12.33 10.30
N VAL A 167 0.43 -13.46 10.83
CA VAL A 167 -0.29 -14.74 10.72
C VAL A 167 -1.56 -14.74 11.57
N VAL A 168 -1.57 -14.09 12.73
CA VAL A 168 -2.79 -13.93 13.54
C VAL A 168 -3.81 -13.02 12.86
N LEU A 169 -3.38 -11.92 12.22
CA LEU A 169 -4.24 -11.06 11.41
C LEU A 169 -4.86 -11.85 10.24
N GLN A 170 -4.09 -12.70 9.57
CA GLN A 170 -4.57 -13.58 8.51
C GLN A 170 -5.61 -14.59 9.01
N LEU A 171 -5.43 -15.12 10.21
CA LEU A 171 -6.38 -16.05 10.82
C LEU A 171 -7.71 -15.36 11.16
N ALA A 172 -7.64 -14.12 11.63
CA ALA A 172 -8.81 -13.34 11.99
C ALA A 172 -9.60 -12.79 10.79
N GLU A 173 -8.98 -12.66 9.62
CA GLU A 173 -9.57 -12.06 8.41
C GLU A 173 -11.00 -12.54 8.12
N LYS A 174 -11.27 -13.84 8.25
CA LYS A 174 -12.58 -14.42 7.90
C LYS A 174 -13.69 -14.16 8.93
N LYS A 175 -13.36 -13.96 10.21
CA LYS A 175 -14.34 -13.84 11.30
C LYS A 175 -14.38 -12.44 11.91
N GLY A 176 -13.35 -11.64 11.69
CA GLY A 176 -13.12 -10.37 12.37
C GLY A 176 -12.56 -10.52 13.79
N TYR A 177 -12.44 -11.73 14.32
CA TYR A 177 -11.88 -12.00 15.64
C TYR A 177 -11.06 -13.29 15.64
N VAL A 178 -10.31 -13.48 16.72
CA VAL A 178 -9.51 -14.68 16.96
C VAL A 178 -9.58 -15.08 18.43
N THR A 179 -9.39 -16.37 18.71
CA THR A 179 -9.27 -16.89 20.09
C THR A 179 -7.93 -17.59 20.33
N VAL A 180 -7.55 -17.74 21.60
CA VAL A 180 -6.33 -18.47 21.96
C VAL A 180 -6.39 -19.92 21.48
N SER A 181 -7.52 -20.61 21.66
CA SER A 181 -7.64 -22.00 21.22
C SER A 181 -7.59 -22.14 19.70
N GLU A 182 -8.12 -21.15 18.95
CA GLU A 182 -8.02 -21.13 17.49
C GLU A 182 -6.57 -20.95 17.01
N ILE A 183 -5.82 -20.02 17.60
CA ILE A 183 -4.39 -19.82 17.27
C ILE A 183 -3.60 -21.10 17.53
N LYS A 184 -3.80 -21.72 18.70
CA LYS A 184 -3.12 -22.97 19.06
C LYS A 184 -3.45 -24.11 18.10
N SER A 185 -4.72 -24.29 17.77
CA SER A 185 -5.17 -25.41 16.93
C SER A 185 -4.75 -25.25 15.47
N SER A 186 -4.85 -24.04 14.93
CA SER A 186 -4.54 -23.70 13.54
C SER A 186 -3.03 -23.54 13.29
N LEU A 187 -2.31 -22.84 14.17
CA LEU A 187 -0.89 -22.53 14.00
C LEU A 187 0.05 -23.48 14.75
N LYS A 188 -0.49 -24.39 15.57
CA LYS A 188 0.28 -25.31 16.44
C LYS A 188 1.21 -24.56 17.41
N TRP A 189 0.76 -23.40 17.89
CA TRP A 189 1.53 -22.59 18.83
C TRP A 189 1.26 -22.95 20.29
N GLU A 190 2.23 -22.61 21.13
CA GLU A 190 2.08 -22.63 22.57
C GLU A 190 1.16 -21.50 23.05
N THR A 191 0.47 -21.75 24.16
CA THR A 191 -0.50 -20.80 24.74
C THR A 191 0.12 -19.43 25.01
N GLU A 192 1.35 -19.42 25.53
CA GLU A 192 2.04 -18.19 25.91
C GLU A 192 2.38 -17.32 24.69
N ARG A 193 2.85 -17.95 23.60
CA ARG A 193 3.13 -17.24 22.34
C ARG A 193 1.86 -16.61 21.75
N ALA A 194 0.75 -17.34 21.77
CA ALA A 194 -0.54 -16.81 21.32
C ALA A 194 -0.98 -15.61 22.17
N LYS A 195 -0.88 -15.72 23.50
CA LYS A 195 -1.22 -14.63 24.42
C LYS A 195 -0.35 -13.39 24.21
N GLN A 196 0.95 -13.53 24.05
CA GLN A 196 1.87 -12.40 23.81
C GLN A 196 1.49 -11.59 22.57
N VAL A 197 1.13 -12.25 21.48
CA VAL A 197 0.67 -11.57 20.26
C VAL A 197 -0.64 -10.83 20.50
N LEU A 198 -1.59 -11.47 21.17
CA LEU A 198 -2.90 -10.87 21.47
C LEU A 198 -2.78 -9.69 22.43
N GLU A 199 -1.95 -9.80 23.47
CA GLU A 199 -1.65 -8.71 24.39
C GLU A 199 -0.99 -7.54 23.69
N HIS A 200 -0.08 -7.79 22.73
CA HIS A 200 0.49 -6.74 21.91
C HIS A 200 -0.58 -6.04 21.06
N LEU A 201 -1.45 -6.78 20.38
CA LEU A 201 -2.55 -6.20 19.59
C LEU A 201 -3.53 -5.39 20.44
N LEU A 202 -3.84 -5.83 21.67
CA LEU A 202 -4.63 -5.06 22.62
C LEU A 202 -3.92 -3.77 23.03
N LYS A 203 -2.62 -3.85 23.35
CA LYS A 203 -1.81 -2.71 23.80
C LYS A 203 -1.68 -1.62 22.72
N GLU A 204 -1.54 -2.04 21.46
CA GLU A 204 -1.49 -1.12 20.31
C GLU A 204 -2.89 -0.63 19.89
N GLY A 205 -3.96 -1.05 20.57
CA GLY A 205 -5.34 -0.65 20.26
C GLY A 205 -5.90 -1.24 18.96
N MET A 206 -5.23 -2.24 18.40
CA MET A 206 -5.63 -2.93 17.16
C MET A 206 -6.65 -4.03 17.39
N ALA A 207 -6.84 -4.45 18.64
CA ALA A 207 -7.83 -5.44 19.04
C ALA A 207 -8.61 -5.01 20.28
N TRP A 208 -9.84 -5.52 20.42
CA TRP A 208 -10.70 -5.41 21.60
C TRP A 208 -10.94 -6.78 22.21
N LEU A 209 -10.99 -6.85 23.53
CA LEU A 209 -11.27 -8.08 24.26
C LEU A 209 -12.77 -8.19 24.59
N ASP A 210 -13.41 -9.25 24.11
CA ASP A 210 -14.75 -9.65 24.49
C ASP A 210 -14.70 -10.87 25.43
N THR A 211 -15.03 -10.66 26.69
CA THR A 211 -15.10 -11.71 27.71
C THR A 211 -16.51 -12.31 27.88
N GLN A 212 -17.49 -11.82 27.12
CA GLN A 212 -18.90 -12.23 27.19
C GLN A 212 -19.25 -13.27 26.12
N ALA A 213 -18.36 -13.47 25.14
CA ALA A 213 -18.47 -14.52 24.13
C ALA A 213 -18.65 -15.92 24.74
N ALA A 214 -19.47 -16.75 24.10
CA ALA A 214 -19.69 -18.11 24.51
C ALA A 214 -18.42 -18.97 24.33
N GLY A 215 -18.00 -19.65 25.39
CA GLY A 215 -16.88 -20.60 25.38
C GLY A 215 -15.58 -20.01 25.91
N GLU A 216 -14.92 -19.14 25.15
CA GLU A 216 -13.66 -18.50 25.54
C GLU A 216 -13.61 -17.03 25.11
N PRO A 217 -12.77 -16.19 25.75
CA PRO A 217 -12.62 -14.79 25.37
C PRO A 217 -12.19 -14.61 23.91
N GLN A 218 -12.84 -13.69 23.21
CA GLN A 218 -12.59 -13.37 21.81
C GLN A 218 -11.83 -12.05 21.70
N TYR A 219 -10.87 -12.00 20.77
CA TYR A 219 -10.08 -10.82 20.47
C TYR A 219 -10.52 -10.31 19.10
N TRP A 220 -11.32 -9.25 19.11
CA TRP A 220 -11.94 -8.65 17.94
C TRP A 220 -11.03 -7.61 17.32
N LEU A 221 -10.88 -7.61 15.99
CA LEU A 221 -10.10 -6.62 15.26
C LEU A 221 -11.04 -5.69 14.52
N PRO A 222 -11.23 -4.44 15.00
CA PRO A 222 -12.19 -3.53 14.39
C PRO A 222 -11.90 -3.25 12.91
N ALA A 223 -10.63 -3.30 12.51
CA ALA A 223 -10.18 -3.14 11.13
C ALA A 223 -10.79 -4.17 10.15
N LEU A 224 -11.20 -5.33 10.64
CA LEU A 224 -11.78 -6.42 9.84
C LEU A 224 -13.31 -6.45 9.91
N PHE A 225 -13.93 -5.52 10.64
CA PHE A 225 -15.36 -5.49 10.86
C PHE A 225 -16.00 -4.35 10.06
N THR A 226 -16.44 -4.65 8.84
CA THR A 226 -16.92 -3.65 7.87
C THR A 226 -18.19 -2.92 8.34
N GLU A 227 -19.00 -3.52 9.21
CA GLU A 227 -20.28 -2.93 9.64
C GLU A 227 -20.14 -1.76 10.65
N LEU A 228 -19.00 -1.61 11.33
CA LEU A 228 -18.75 -0.51 12.28
C LEU A 228 -18.60 0.87 11.61
N TYR A 229 -18.33 0.91 10.30
CA TYR A 229 -17.98 2.15 9.58
C TYR A 229 -19.13 2.73 8.75
N SER A 230 -20.34 2.25 9.02
CA SER A 230 -21.58 2.76 8.43
C SER A 230 -22.06 4.09 9.05
N GLN A 231 -21.41 4.57 10.12
CA GLN A 231 -21.69 5.89 10.70
C GLN A 231 -20.72 6.94 10.16
N GLU A 232 -21.30 7.95 9.51
CA GLU A 232 -20.62 9.13 8.96
C GLU A 232 -19.55 9.65 9.91
N ILE A 233 -18.34 9.88 9.40
CA ILE A 233 -17.35 10.71 10.10
C ILE A 233 -17.97 12.10 10.15
N THR A 234 -18.40 12.52 11.33
CA THR A 234 -18.98 13.86 11.46
C THR A 234 -17.86 14.90 11.28
N PRO A 235 -18.13 16.06 10.66
CA PRO A 235 -17.13 17.14 10.53
C PRO A 235 -16.57 17.64 11.87
N GLU A 236 -17.24 17.29 12.97
CA GLU A 236 -16.88 17.61 14.35
C GLU A 236 -15.76 16.70 14.87
N GLU A 237 -15.81 15.39 14.60
CA GLU A 237 -14.74 14.44 14.95
C GLU A 237 -13.41 14.75 14.23
N ALA A 238 -13.48 15.27 13.00
CA ALA A 238 -12.28 15.67 12.24
C ALA A 238 -11.56 16.90 12.83
N LYS A 239 -12.26 17.74 13.60
CA LYS A 239 -11.71 18.96 14.21
C LYS A 239 -11.09 18.71 15.59
N GLU A 240 -11.49 17.67 16.30
CA GLU A 240 -10.93 17.33 17.62
C GLU A 240 -9.61 16.54 17.54
N VAL A 241 -9.28 15.96 16.38
CA VAL A 241 -8.12 15.08 16.20
C VAL A 241 -6.86 15.84 15.74
N ILE A 242 -6.98 17.12 15.36
CA ILE A 242 -5.84 17.97 15.00
C ILE A 242 -5.64 19.00 16.13
N PRO A 243 -4.48 19.01 16.83
CA PRO A 243 -4.18 20.03 17.84
C PRO A 243 -4.05 21.44 17.24
#